data_AF-A0AAJ0DSQ5-F1
#
_entry.id   AF-A0AAJ0DSQ5-F1
#
_cell.length_a   1.000
_cell.length_b   1.000
_cell.length_c   1.000
_cell.angle_alpha   90.00
_cell.angle_beta   90.00
_cell.angle_gamma   90.00
#
_symmetry.space_group_name_H-M   'P 1'
#
loop_
_entity.id
_entity.type
_entity.pdbx_description
1 polymer ?
#
loop_
_entity_poly.entity_id
_entity_poly.type
_entity_poly.pdbx_seq_one_letter_code
_entity_poly.pdbx_strand_id
1 'polypeptide(L)' 'MWSLRLTQFQEKLNEAVMVMNRSLQEINIENMNVELVAQMFKNYQSNVLFHLEATDNLKPPA' A
#
# COMPACT_ATOMS: atom_id res chain seq x y z
N MET A 1 10.31 43.43 -3.82
CA MET A 1 10.64 42.88 -2.48
C MET A 1 9.63 41.83 -2.03
N TRP A 2 8.32 42.09 -2.08
CA TRP A 2 7.28 41.09 -1.75
C TRP A 2 7.23 39.89 -2.71
N SER A 3 7.41 40.13 -4.02
CA SER A 3 7.49 39.06 -5.03
C SER A 3 8.62 38.05 -4.75
N LEU A 4 9.81 38.54 -4.36
CA LEU A 4 10.94 37.70 -4.02
C LEU A 4 10.65 36.78 -2.82
N ARG A 5 9.94 37.29 -1.80
CA ARG A 5 9.54 36.48 -0.65
C ARG A 5 8.57 35.37 -1.05
N LEU A 6 7.60 35.66 -1.91
CA LEU A 6 6.67 34.68 -2.44
C LEU A 6 7.40 33.57 -3.22
N THR A 7 8.38 33.94 -4.04
CA THR A 7 9.21 32.96 -4.77
C THR A 7 9.98 32.05 -3.80
N GLN A 8 10.61 32.61 -2.76
CA GLN A 8 11.31 31.81 -1.74
C GLN A 8 10.37 30.87 -0.97
N PHE A 9 9.13 31.29 -0.69
CA PHE A 9 8.14 30.40 -0.07
C PHE A 9 7.72 29.27 -1.00
N GLN A 10 7.53 29.57 -2.28
CA GLN A 10 7.18 28.56 -3.30
C GLN A 10 8.30 27.52 -3.47
N GLU A 11 9.57 27.95 -3.51
CA GLU A 11 10.72 27.04 -3.57
C GLU A 11 10.78 26.10 -2.36
N LYS A 12 10.65 26.64 -1.15
CA LYS A 12 10.65 25.83 0.08
C LYS A 12 9.48 24.85 0.14
N LEU A 13 8.30 25.26 -0.34
CA LEU A 13 7.16 24.37 -0.42
C LEU A 13 7.43 23.23 -1.40
N ASN A 14 7.99 23.52 -2.57
CA ASN A 14 8.35 22.51 -3.55
C ASN A 14 9.38 21.53 -3.00
N GLU A 15 10.38 22.01 -2.28
CA GLU A 15 11.37 21.15 -1.60
C GLU A 15 10.71 20.23 -0.57
N ALA A 16 9.84 20.77 0.28
CA ALA A 16 9.10 19.98 1.27
C ALA A 16 8.23 18.89 0.61
N VAL A 17 7.55 19.24 -0.49
CA VAL A 17 6.74 18.28 -1.27
C VAL A 17 7.62 17.20 -1.92
N MET A 18 8.81 17.55 -2.44
CA MET A 18 9.74 16.57 -2.98
C MET A 18 10.23 15.58 -1.93
N VAL A 19 10.54 16.06 -0.72
CA VAL A 19 10.91 15.20 0.41
C VAL A 19 9.75 14.28 0.79
N MET A 20 8.54 14.82 0.92
CA MET A 20 7.34 14.04 1.21
C MET A 20 7.10 12.95 0.17
N ASN A 21 7.22 13.27 -1.12
CA ASN A 21 7.04 12.29 -2.20
C ASN A 21 8.07 11.16 -2.12
N ARG A 22 9.32 11.48 -1.76
CA ARG A 22 10.37 10.47 -1.57
C ARG A 22 10.04 9.54 -0.41
N SER A 23 9.63 10.09 0.74
CA SER A 23 9.22 9.28 1.90
C SER A 23 8.03 8.38 1.59
N LEU A 24 7.05 8.88 0.81
CA LEU A 24 5.91 8.05 0.38
C LEU A 24 6.34 6.93 -0.58
N GLN A 25 7.33 7.17 -1.45
CA GLN A 25 7.87 6.12 -2.31
C GLN A 25 8.57 5.02 -1.50
N GLU A 26 9.33 5.39 -0.48
CA GLU A 26 9.98 4.44 0.43
C GLU A 26 8.95 3.59 1.17
N ILE A 27 7.93 4.22 1.76
CA ILE A 27 6.81 3.51 2.42
C ILE A 27 6.09 2.56 1.45
N ASN A 28 5.88 2.99 0.19
CA ASN A 28 5.23 2.16 -0.82
C ASN A 28 6.05 0.89 -1.12
N ILE A 29 7.38 1.02 -1.25
CA ILE A 29 8.28 -0.12 -1.46
C ILE A 29 8.21 -1.09 -0.27
N GLU A 30 8.24 -0.57 0.96
CA GLU A 30 8.13 -1.40 2.16
C GLU A 30 6.79 -2.15 2.23
N ASN A 31 5.70 -1.54 1.77
CA ASN A 31 4.37 -2.14 1.76
C ASN A 31 4.20 -3.24 0.70
N MET A 32 5.06 -3.35 -0.30
CA MET A 32 4.94 -4.38 -1.36
C MET A 32 5.00 -5.80 -0.80
N ASN A 33 5.81 -6.04 0.24
CA ASN A 33 5.91 -7.36 0.86
C ASN A 33 4.61 -7.76 1.58
N VAL A 34 3.96 -6.80 2.25
CA VAL A 34 2.67 -7.03 2.93
C VAL A 34 1.58 -7.31 1.92
N GLU A 35 1.55 -6.55 0.82
CA GLU A 35 0.61 -6.76 -0.28
C GLU A 35 0.78 -8.17 -0.89
N LEU A 36 2.02 -8.60 -1.12
CA LEU A 36 2.29 -9.94 -1.64
C LEU A 36 1.77 -11.05 -0.71
N VAL A 37 2.04 -10.95 0.60
CA VAL A 37 1.57 -11.93 1.59
C VAL A 37 0.04 -11.93 1.68
N ALA A 38 -0.59 -10.76 1.64
CA ALA A 38 -2.05 -10.64 1.64
C ALA A 38 -2.67 -11.35 0.42
N GLN A 39 -2.10 -11.17 -0.76
CA GLN A 39 -2.54 -11.87 -1.97
C GLN A 39 -2.32 -13.39 -1.88
N MET A 40 -1.17 -13.83 -1.35
CA MET A 40 -0.91 -15.26 -1.14
C MET A 40 -1.94 -15.89 -0.21
N PHE A 41 -2.30 -15.22 0.89
CA PHE A 41 -3.32 -15.70 1.83
C PHE A 41 -4.71 -15.73 1.20
N LYS A 42 -5.07 -14.70 0.42
CA LYS A 42 -6.33 -14.68 -0.33
C LYS A 42 -6.41 -15.86 -1.31
N ASN A 43 -5.36 -16.11 -2.08
CA ASN A 43 -5.32 -17.21 -3.04
C ASN A 43 -5.38 -18.57 -2.34
N TYR A 44 -4.63 -18.73 -1.25
CA TYR A 44 -4.68 -19.94 -0.44
C TYR A 44 -6.08 -20.19 0.12
N GLN A 45 -6.72 -19.17 0.69
CA GLN A 45 -8.09 -19.25 1.20
C GLN A 45 -9.08 -19.64 0.10
N SER A 46 -9.00 -19.01 -1.08
CA SER A 46 -9.86 -19.38 -2.22
C SER A 46 -9.65 -20.82 -2.66
N ASN A 47 -8.41 -21.31 -2.74
CA ASN A 47 -8.13 -22.69 -3.11
C ASN A 47 -8.64 -23.68 -2.06
N VAL A 48 -8.42 -23.40 -0.78
CA VAL A 48 -8.92 -24.25 0.31
C VAL A 48 -10.44 -24.29 0.30
N LEU A 49 -11.11 -23.15 0.14
CA LEU A 49 -12.57 -23.09 0.04
C LEU A 49 -13.10 -23.95 -1.10
N PHE A 50 -12.53 -23.79 -2.30
CA PHE A 50 -12.91 -24.58 -3.48
C PHE A 50 -12.76 -26.09 -3.25
N HIS A 51 -11.67 -26.53 -2.62
CA HIS A 51 -11.46 -27.94 -2.32
C HIS A 51 -12.39 -28.47 -1.22
N LEU A 52 -12.72 -27.65 -0.21
CA LEU A 52 -13.67 -28.02 0.83
C LEU A 52 -15.10 -28.17 0.27
N GLU A 53 -15.51 -27.26 -0.62
CA GLU A 53 -16.78 -27.36 -1.35
C GLU A 53 -16.83 -28.63 -2.22
N ALA A 54 -15.76 -28.93 -2.95
CA ALA A 54 -15.69 -30.11 -3.81
C ALA A 54 -15.70 -31.45 -3.05
N THR A 55 -15.37 -31.45 -1.75
CA THR A 55 -15.28 -32.66 -0.91
C THR A 55 -16.39 -32.74 0.14
N ASP A 56 -17.41 -31.85 0.08
CA ASP A 56 -18.49 -31.71 1.08
C ASP A 56 -17.98 -31.53 2.53
N ASN A 57 -16.74 -31.06 2.70
CA ASN A 57 -16.12 -30.84 4.01
C ASN A 57 -16.25 -29.39 4.50
N LEU A 58 -17.03 -28.55 3.81
CA LEU A 58 -17.25 -27.16 4.19
C LEU A 58 -17.98 -27.08 5.54
N LYS A 59 -17.31 -26.55 6.55
CA LYS A 59 -17.88 -26.31 7.89
C LYS A 59 -18.09 -24.82 8.10
N PRO A 60 -19.20 -24.40 8.73
CA PRO A 60 -19.39 -23.01 9.10
C PRO A 60 -18.29 -22.57 10.08
N PRO A 61 -17.86 -21.29 10.04
CA PRO A 61 -16.96 -20.75 11.06
C PRO A 61 -17.57 -20.94 12.46
N ALA A 62 -16.72 -21.32 13.42
CA ALA A 62 -17.11 -21.47 14.83
C ALA A 62 -17.22 -20.11 15.53
#